data_AF-A0A3B9DNL2-F1
#
_entry.id   AF-A0A3B9DNL2-F1
#
_cell.length_a   1.000
_cell.length_b   1.000
_cell.length_c   1.000
_cell.angle_alpha   90.00
_cell.angle_beta   90.00
_cell.angle_gamma   90.00
#
_symmetry.space_group_name_H-M   'P 1'
#
loop_
_entity.id
_entity.type
_entity.pdbx_description
1 polymer ?
#
loop_
_entity_poly.entity_id
_entity_poly.type
_entity_poly.pdbx_seq_one_letter_code
_entity_poly.pdbx_strand_id
1 'polypeptide(L)'
;EIYFYVKPQDQMERSWDDVPSNIKNTFERLGIPEAEQKLLAGVGAQYESEMVYHSLKEEWASKGVIFDSIEDGLKNHPEIFREHFATVIPAADNKFAALNSAVWSGGSFVYVPKGVELETPLQAYFRVNQERMGQFERTMIIMEEGSQAHYIEGCTAPVYSTDSFHSGVIEIILKKDSRFRYTTIQNWSNNMYNLVTQRAVVNENATMEWLDGNLGSKLTMKYPSCYLVGEGAHGDIMSIAYA
;
A
#
# COMPACT_ATOMS: atom_id res chain seq x y z
N GLU A 1 -6.52 19.40 -15.75
CA GLU A 1 -7.56 18.37 -15.57
C GLU A 1 -6.94 17.22 -14.78
N ILE A 2 -7.62 16.77 -13.73
CA ILE A 2 -7.21 15.61 -12.92
C ILE A 2 -7.97 14.41 -13.50
N TYR A 3 -7.25 13.34 -13.84
CA TYR A 3 -7.86 12.08 -14.26
C TYR A 3 -8.12 11.22 -13.02
N PHE A 4 -9.38 10.78 -12.84
CA PHE A 4 -9.84 10.11 -11.61
C PHE A 4 -9.67 8.60 -11.59
N TYR A 5 -9.49 7.98 -12.75
CA TYR A 5 -9.34 6.54 -12.89
C TYR A 5 -8.19 6.24 -13.82
N VAL A 6 -7.29 5.37 -13.38
CA VAL A 6 -6.22 4.84 -14.20
C VAL A 6 -6.38 3.34 -14.22
N LYS A 7 -6.56 2.78 -15.41
CA LYS A 7 -6.59 1.33 -15.58
C LYS A 7 -5.26 0.76 -15.07
N PRO A 8 -5.26 -0.31 -14.25
CA PRO A 8 -4.04 -1.01 -13.89
C PRO A 8 -3.20 -1.31 -15.14
N GLN A 9 -1.90 -1.06 -15.10
CA GLN A 9 -1.04 -1.44 -16.23
C GLN A 9 -1.05 -2.96 -16.35
N ASP A 10 -1.44 -3.45 -17.52
CA ASP A 10 -1.64 -4.89 -17.75
C ASP A 10 -0.31 -5.70 -17.74
N GLN A 11 0.87 -5.07 -17.73
CA GLN A 11 2.17 -5.77 -17.72
C GLN A 11 3.29 -4.96 -17.04
N MET A 12 3.99 -5.57 -16.08
CA MET A 12 5.38 -5.22 -15.76
C MET A 12 6.28 -5.84 -16.84
N GLU A 13 7.11 -5.02 -17.46
CA GLU A 13 8.10 -5.44 -18.47
C GLU A 13 9.13 -6.40 -17.87
N ARG A 14 9.33 -7.55 -18.51
CA ARG A 14 10.06 -8.71 -17.94
C ARG A 14 11.48 -8.86 -18.49
N SER A 15 11.87 -8.04 -19.48
CA SER A 15 13.14 -8.16 -20.18
C SER A 15 13.80 -6.80 -20.46
N TRP A 16 15.14 -6.80 -20.55
CA TRP A 16 15.94 -5.67 -21.04
C TRP A 16 15.47 -5.17 -22.42
N ASP A 17 14.90 -6.07 -23.24
CA ASP A 17 14.39 -5.74 -24.56
C ASP A 17 13.18 -4.79 -24.51
N ASP A 18 12.42 -4.82 -23.41
CA ASP A 18 11.23 -3.99 -23.23
C ASP A 18 11.57 -2.57 -22.75
N VAL A 19 12.76 -2.39 -22.13
CA VAL A 19 13.17 -1.09 -21.56
C VAL A 19 13.20 0.02 -22.63
N PRO A 20 12.57 1.18 -22.36
CA PRO A 20 12.52 2.32 -23.27
C PRO A 20 13.90 2.78 -23.81
N SER A 21 13.93 3.16 -25.08
CA SER A 21 15.17 3.47 -25.83
C SER A 21 15.95 4.68 -25.28
N ASN A 22 15.28 5.64 -24.65
CA ASN A 22 15.92 6.78 -23.98
C ASN A 22 16.79 6.36 -22.77
N ILE A 23 16.38 5.30 -22.07
CA ILE A 23 17.13 4.75 -20.93
C ILE A 23 18.32 3.94 -21.46
N LYS A 24 18.12 3.07 -22.47
CA LYS A 24 19.19 2.32 -23.13
C LYS A 24 20.32 3.23 -23.63
N ASN A 25 19.97 4.31 -24.33
CA ASN A 25 20.93 5.29 -24.84
C ASN A 25 21.70 6.03 -23.72
N THR A 26 21.14 6.11 -22.52
CA THR A 26 21.81 6.74 -21.36
C THR A 26 22.90 5.81 -20.80
N PHE A 27 22.63 4.50 -20.73
CA PHE A 27 23.60 3.49 -20.27
C PHE A 27 24.79 3.34 -21.22
N GLU A 28 24.55 3.39 -22.54
CA GLU A 28 25.61 3.38 -23.55
C GLU A 28 26.54 4.61 -23.42
N ARG A 29 25.97 5.80 -23.17
CA ARG A 29 26.76 7.04 -22.98
C ARG A 29 27.62 7.05 -21.73
N LEU A 30 27.25 6.27 -20.71
CA LEU A 30 28.00 6.14 -19.46
C LEU A 30 29.13 5.10 -19.54
N GLY A 31 29.26 4.36 -20.65
CA GLY A 31 30.36 3.43 -20.88
C GLY A 31 30.34 2.18 -20.00
N ILE A 32 29.18 1.80 -19.48
CA ILE A 32 29.02 0.65 -18.58
C ILE A 32 29.07 -0.65 -19.41
N PRO A 33 29.85 -1.68 -19.00
CA PRO A 33 29.96 -2.96 -19.70
C PRO A 33 28.61 -3.67 -19.88
N GLU A 34 28.42 -4.37 -21.01
CA GLU A 34 27.14 -5.00 -21.40
C GLU A 34 26.58 -5.99 -20.37
N ALA A 35 27.46 -6.67 -19.62
CA ALA A 35 27.09 -7.56 -18.52
C ALA A 35 26.54 -6.80 -17.29
N GLU A 36 27.09 -5.62 -17.01
CA GLU A 36 26.62 -4.75 -15.92
C GLU A 36 25.42 -3.91 -16.34
N GLN A 37 25.23 -3.62 -17.63
CA GLN A 37 24.02 -2.96 -18.14
C GLN A 37 22.78 -3.79 -17.79
N LYS A 38 22.80 -5.11 -18.01
CA LYS A 38 21.69 -6.00 -17.63
C LYS A 38 21.43 -6.02 -16.12
N LEU A 39 22.46 -5.87 -15.28
CA LEU A 39 22.33 -5.87 -13.83
C LEU A 39 21.82 -4.52 -13.29
N LEU A 40 22.35 -3.42 -13.83
CA LEU A 40 22.11 -2.02 -13.43
C LEU A 40 20.88 -1.39 -14.09
N ALA A 41 20.33 -2.03 -15.13
CA ALA A 41 19.03 -1.76 -15.71
C ALA A 41 17.84 -1.90 -14.74
N GLY A 42 18.08 -2.35 -13.52
CA GLY A 42 17.05 -2.77 -12.57
C GLY A 42 16.75 -4.26 -12.64
N VAL A 43 17.14 -4.96 -13.72
CA VAL A 43 16.74 -6.36 -13.94
C VAL A 43 17.38 -7.31 -12.93
N GLY A 44 18.63 -7.12 -12.48
CA GLY A 44 19.28 -8.05 -11.52
C GLY A 44 18.72 -7.97 -10.09
N ALA A 45 18.60 -6.75 -9.56
CA ALA A 45 18.00 -6.52 -8.24
C ALA A 45 16.49 -6.79 -8.24
N GLN A 46 15.78 -6.52 -9.35
CA GLN A 46 14.37 -6.91 -9.51
C GLN A 46 14.21 -8.42 -9.65
N TYR A 47 15.08 -9.14 -10.37
CA TYR A 47 14.97 -10.61 -10.49
C TYR A 47 15.17 -11.32 -9.16
N GLU A 48 16.19 -10.92 -8.39
CA GLU A 48 16.43 -11.48 -7.05
C GLU A 48 15.29 -11.12 -6.09
N SER A 49 14.79 -9.87 -6.16
CA SER A 49 13.63 -9.44 -5.37
C SER A 49 12.34 -10.14 -5.78
N GLU A 50 12.12 -10.41 -7.07
CA GLU A 50 10.95 -11.12 -7.60
C GLU A 50 10.94 -12.59 -7.17
N MET A 51 12.10 -13.27 -7.19
CA MET A 51 12.21 -14.65 -6.69
C MET A 51 11.95 -14.73 -5.19
N VAL A 52 12.50 -13.80 -4.40
CA VAL A 52 12.24 -13.71 -2.95
C VAL A 52 10.77 -13.38 -2.70
N TYR A 53 10.19 -12.45 -3.46
CA TYR A 53 8.78 -12.08 -3.34
C TYR A 53 7.84 -13.23 -3.72
N HIS A 54 8.16 -13.98 -4.77
CA HIS A 54 7.40 -15.17 -5.17
C HIS A 54 7.45 -16.24 -4.08
N SER A 55 8.64 -16.49 -3.51
CA SER A 55 8.81 -17.41 -2.38
C SER A 55 8.00 -16.98 -1.16
N LEU A 56 7.99 -15.68 -0.83
CA LEU A 56 7.20 -15.15 0.29
C LEU A 56 5.70 -15.24 0.02
N LYS A 57 5.25 -14.99 -1.21
CA LYS A 57 3.84 -15.11 -1.58
C LYS A 57 3.36 -16.56 -1.47
N GLU A 58 4.18 -17.53 -1.88
CA GLU A 58 3.89 -18.95 -1.67
C GLU A 58 3.85 -19.32 -0.20
N GLU A 59 4.79 -18.82 0.61
CA GLU A 59 4.83 -19.05 2.06
C GLU A 59 3.55 -18.51 2.73
N TRP A 60 3.17 -17.26 2.45
CA TRP A 60 1.97 -16.64 2.98
C TRP A 60 0.70 -17.38 2.54
N ALA A 61 0.60 -17.74 1.26
CA ALA A 61 -0.51 -18.51 0.74
C ALA A 61 -0.62 -19.90 1.41
N SER A 62 0.51 -20.55 1.71
CA SER A 62 0.52 -21.83 2.43
C SER A 62 -0.01 -21.72 3.88
N LYS A 63 0.11 -20.53 4.49
CA LYS A 63 -0.47 -20.19 5.79
C LYS A 63 -1.91 -19.68 5.70
N GLY A 64 -2.49 -19.63 4.49
CA GLY A 64 -3.84 -19.14 4.23
C GLY A 64 -3.97 -17.61 4.22
N VAL A 65 -2.86 -16.88 4.24
CA VAL A 65 -2.87 -15.41 4.13
C VAL A 65 -3.23 -15.02 2.70
N ILE A 66 -4.15 -14.07 2.59
CA ILE A 66 -4.49 -13.42 1.33
C ILE A 66 -3.77 -12.09 1.31
N PHE A 67 -2.94 -11.87 0.29
CA PHE A 67 -2.33 -10.58 0.02
C PHE A 67 -2.42 -10.30 -1.48
N ASP A 68 -3.46 -9.57 -1.86
CA ASP A 68 -3.83 -9.28 -3.23
C ASP A 68 -4.09 -7.78 -3.43
N SER A 69 -4.25 -7.37 -4.69
CA SER A 69 -4.81 -6.05 -5.01
C SER A 69 -6.24 -5.94 -4.45
N ILE A 70 -6.68 -4.71 -4.17
CA ILE A 70 -8.06 -4.50 -3.69
C ILE A 70 -9.10 -4.99 -4.73
N GLU A 71 -8.81 -4.89 -6.02
CA GLU A 71 -9.63 -5.42 -7.11
C GLU A 71 -9.69 -6.96 -7.12
N ASP A 72 -8.55 -7.62 -6.98
CA ASP A 72 -8.48 -9.09 -6.92
C ASP A 72 -9.14 -9.62 -5.64
N GLY A 73 -8.99 -8.91 -4.52
CA GLY A 73 -9.73 -9.18 -3.29
C GLY A 73 -11.24 -9.19 -3.50
N LEU A 74 -11.77 -8.17 -4.19
CA LEU A 74 -13.18 -8.10 -4.56
C LEU A 74 -13.61 -9.25 -5.47
N LYS A 75 -12.78 -9.60 -6.46
CA LYS A 75 -13.11 -10.62 -7.47
C LYS A 75 -13.01 -12.05 -6.94
N ASN A 76 -11.95 -12.35 -6.19
CA ASN A 76 -11.59 -13.71 -5.76
C ASN A 76 -12.16 -14.05 -4.37
N HIS A 77 -12.41 -13.04 -3.53
CA HIS A 77 -12.89 -13.20 -2.15
C HIS A 77 -14.15 -12.34 -1.85
N PRO A 78 -15.20 -12.41 -2.69
CA PRO A 78 -16.33 -11.48 -2.64
C PRO A 78 -17.09 -11.51 -1.31
N GLU A 79 -17.15 -12.66 -0.63
CA GLU A 79 -17.86 -12.80 0.64
C GLU A 79 -17.16 -12.02 1.77
N ILE A 80 -15.84 -12.22 1.94
CA ILE A 80 -15.02 -11.50 2.93
C ILE A 80 -15.00 -10.00 2.58
N PHE A 81 -14.85 -9.69 1.29
CA PHE A 81 -14.83 -8.30 0.83
C PHE A 81 -16.14 -7.59 1.18
N ARG A 82 -17.28 -8.22 0.90
CA ARG A 82 -18.61 -7.66 1.20
C ARG A 82 -18.86 -7.48 2.69
N GLU A 83 -18.34 -8.38 3.53
CA GLU A 83 -18.48 -8.29 4.98
C GLU A 83 -17.80 -7.04 5.55
N HIS A 84 -16.65 -6.65 5.00
CA HIS A 84 -15.79 -5.64 5.62
C HIS A 84 -15.70 -4.30 4.87
N PHE A 85 -15.95 -4.29 3.57
CA PHE A 85 -15.75 -3.10 2.75
C PHE A 85 -16.60 -1.91 3.21
N ALA A 86 -15.95 -0.77 3.46
CA ALA A 86 -16.58 0.47 3.89
C ALA A 86 -17.37 0.38 5.21
N THR A 87 -17.07 -0.63 6.05
CA THR A 87 -17.67 -0.77 7.38
C THR A 87 -17.01 0.10 8.43
N VAL A 88 -15.70 0.37 8.26
CA VAL A 88 -14.91 1.18 9.20
C VAL A 88 -14.86 2.64 8.74
N ILE A 89 -14.71 2.85 7.43
CA ILE A 89 -14.76 4.18 6.79
C ILE A 89 -15.85 4.16 5.71
N PRO A 90 -17.10 4.48 6.08
CA PRO A 90 -18.21 4.55 5.13
C PRO A 90 -17.99 5.63 4.06
N ALA A 91 -18.67 5.49 2.92
CA ALA A 91 -18.61 6.48 1.84
C ALA A 91 -19.01 7.90 2.30
N ALA A 92 -19.86 8.03 3.32
CA ALA A 92 -20.28 9.33 3.85
C ALA A 92 -19.37 9.91 4.94
N ASP A 93 -18.27 9.24 5.30
CA ASP A 93 -17.41 9.62 6.43
C ASP A 93 -16.89 11.06 6.32
N ASN A 94 -16.33 11.41 5.17
CA ASN A 94 -15.89 12.75 4.84
C ASN A 94 -15.83 12.96 3.32
N LYS A 95 -15.59 14.21 2.89
CA LYS A 95 -15.56 14.58 1.47
C LYS A 95 -14.56 13.75 0.65
N PHE A 96 -13.39 13.45 1.20
CA PHE A 96 -12.33 12.71 0.50
C PHE A 96 -12.59 11.21 0.51
N ALA A 97 -13.11 10.67 1.62
CA ALA A 97 -13.59 9.29 1.68
C ALA A 97 -14.75 9.03 0.71
N ALA A 98 -15.67 9.99 0.53
CA ALA A 98 -16.75 9.90 -0.45
C ALA A 98 -16.23 9.82 -1.88
N LEU A 99 -15.27 10.69 -2.21
CA LEU A 99 -14.62 10.69 -3.52
C LEU A 99 -13.86 9.38 -3.75
N ASN A 100 -13.02 8.96 -2.80
CA ASN A 100 -12.31 7.67 -2.86
C ASN A 100 -13.29 6.51 -3.05
N SER A 101 -14.36 6.43 -2.27
CA SER A 101 -15.32 5.32 -2.35
C SER A 101 -16.04 5.25 -3.70
N ALA A 102 -16.14 6.37 -4.43
CA ALA A 102 -16.76 6.42 -5.75
C ALA A 102 -15.81 6.04 -6.89
N VAL A 103 -14.50 6.30 -6.75
CA VAL A 103 -13.53 6.20 -7.86
C VAL A 103 -12.25 5.45 -7.51
N TRP A 104 -12.23 4.70 -6.41
CA TRP A 104 -11.03 3.99 -5.97
C TRP A 104 -10.46 3.12 -7.09
N SER A 105 -9.13 3.13 -7.18
CA SER A 105 -8.37 2.36 -8.15
C SER A 105 -7.00 2.07 -7.53
N GLY A 106 -6.71 0.79 -7.32
CA GLY A 106 -5.52 0.33 -6.61
C GLY A 106 -5.66 0.38 -5.08
N GLY A 107 -4.71 -0.30 -4.45
CA GLY A 107 -4.67 -0.54 -3.01
C GLY A 107 -4.53 -2.03 -2.70
N SER A 108 -4.56 -2.39 -1.43
CA SER A 108 -4.31 -3.76 -0.98
C SER A 108 -5.55 -4.38 -0.30
N PHE A 109 -5.79 -5.66 -0.57
CA PHE A 109 -6.67 -6.50 0.23
C PHE A 109 -5.83 -7.53 0.97
N VAL A 110 -5.84 -7.45 2.29
CA VAL A 110 -5.08 -8.34 3.17
C VAL A 110 -6.02 -9.05 4.15
N TYR A 111 -5.88 -10.36 4.25
CA TYR A 111 -6.56 -11.17 5.25
C TYR A 111 -5.55 -12.13 5.89
N VAL A 112 -5.42 -12.07 7.21
CA VAL A 112 -4.54 -12.94 7.99
C VAL A 112 -5.39 -13.88 8.86
N PRO A 113 -5.33 -15.21 8.65
CA PRO A 113 -6.17 -16.18 9.35
C PRO A 113 -5.88 -16.29 10.86
N LYS A 114 -6.81 -16.92 11.57
CA LYS A 114 -6.74 -17.16 13.02
C LYS A 114 -5.42 -17.83 13.42
N GLY A 115 -4.74 -17.26 14.40
CA GLY A 115 -3.49 -17.78 14.98
C GLY A 115 -2.27 -17.72 14.05
N VAL A 116 -2.37 -17.10 12.87
CA VAL A 116 -1.23 -16.98 11.95
C VAL A 116 -0.33 -15.82 12.38
N GLU A 117 0.95 -16.11 12.58
CA GLU A 117 2.00 -15.11 12.81
C GLU A 117 2.93 -15.02 11.58
N LEU A 118 3.12 -13.80 11.09
CA LEU A 118 4.05 -13.49 10.02
C LEU A 118 5.30 -12.82 10.58
N GLU A 119 6.45 -13.48 10.43
CA GLU A 119 7.76 -12.92 10.82
C GLU A 119 8.24 -11.87 9.79
N THR A 120 8.03 -12.15 8.50
CA THR A 120 8.38 -11.24 7.42
C THR A 120 7.23 -10.28 7.14
N PRO A 121 7.46 -8.95 7.14
CA PRO A 121 6.42 -7.98 6.84
C PRO A 121 5.83 -8.14 5.43
N LEU A 122 4.53 -7.92 5.31
CA LEU A 122 3.86 -7.71 4.04
C LEU A 122 4.29 -6.35 3.49
N GLN A 123 4.86 -6.32 2.28
CA GLN A 123 5.34 -5.08 1.68
C GLN A 123 4.53 -4.75 0.42
N ALA A 124 3.88 -3.59 0.43
CA ALA A 124 3.30 -3.00 -0.76
C ALA A 124 4.14 -1.80 -1.18
N TYR A 125 4.73 -1.89 -2.38
CA TYR A 125 5.46 -0.78 -2.97
C TYR A 125 4.63 -0.14 -4.07
N PHE A 126 4.13 1.07 -3.83
CA PHE A 126 3.42 1.85 -4.84
C PHE A 126 4.39 2.81 -5.52
N ARG A 127 4.74 2.52 -6.77
CA ARG A 127 5.54 3.43 -7.61
C ARG A 127 4.62 4.22 -8.53
N VAL A 128 4.49 5.52 -8.26
CA VAL A 128 3.70 6.43 -9.11
C VAL A 128 4.49 6.74 -10.38
N ASN A 129 3.96 6.39 -11.55
CA ASN A 129 4.68 6.52 -12.84
C ASN A 129 4.02 7.47 -13.86
N GLN A 130 2.93 8.20 -13.56
CA GLN A 130 2.31 9.11 -14.55
C GLN A 130 2.00 10.52 -14.03
N GLU A 131 2.13 11.50 -14.91
CA GLU A 131 1.81 12.91 -14.67
C GLU A 131 0.28 13.13 -14.64
N ARG A 132 -0.20 14.07 -13.79
CA ARG A 132 -1.61 14.50 -13.71
C ARG A 132 -2.62 13.45 -13.20
N MET A 133 -2.20 12.58 -12.29
CA MET A 133 -3.04 11.53 -11.70
C MET A 133 -3.70 11.97 -10.38
N GLY A 134 -4.97 11.62 -10.18
CA GLY A 134 -5.53 11.46 -8.84
C GLY A 134 -5.35 9.99 -8.41
N GLN A 135 -4.63 9.74 -7.32
CA GLN A 135 -4.51 8.40 -6.73
C GLN A 135 -5.59 8.23 -5.65
N PHE A 136 -6.52 7.31 -5.89
CA PHE A 136 -7.61 7.00 -4.97
C PHE A 136 -7.43 5.59 -4.42
N GLU A 137 -6.37 5.41 -3.64
CA GLU A 137 -6.03 4.10 -3.12
C GLU A 137 -6.99 3.69 -2.01
N ARG A 138 -7.44 2.43 -2.02
CA ARG A 138 -8.20 1.86 -0.92
C ARG A 138 -7.58 0.56 -0.45
N THR A 139 -7.17 0.54 0.82
CA THR A 139 -6.57 -0.64 1.45
C THR A 139 -7.46 -1.15 2.57
N MET A 140 -7.68 -2.46 2.58
CA MET A 140 -8.52 -3.15 3.55
C MET A 140 -7.76 -4.33 4.13
N ILE A 141 -7.61 -4.34 5.46
CA ILE A 141 -6.81 -5.34 6.18
C ILE A 141 -7.64 -5.96 7.30
N ILE A 142 -7.71 -7.29 7.30
CA ILE A 142 -8.46 -8.08 8.28
C ILE A 142 -7.49 -9.01 9.00
N MET A 143 -7.42 -8.88 10.32
CA MET A 143 -6.59 -9.68 11.21
C MET A 143 -7.51 -10.53 12.07
N GLU A 144 -7.58 -11.83 11.81
CA GLU A 144 -8.40 -12.77 12.59
C GLU A 144 -7.85 -13.02 13.99
N GLU A 145 -8.62 -13.74 14.81
CA GLU A 145 -8.30 -13.94 16.23
C GLU A 145 -6.87 -14.47 16.44
N GLY A 146 -6.10 -13.87 17.34
CA GLY A 146 -4.73 -14.29 17.65
C GLY A 146 -3.73 -14.18 16.49
N SER A 147 -4.08 -13.50 15.39
CA SER A 147 -3.15 -13.30 14.26
C SER A 147 -2.17 -12.16 14.53
N GLN A 148 -0.97 -12.25 13.95
CA GLN A 148 0.05 -11.22 14.06
C GLN A 148 0.73 -10.96 12.72
N ALA A 149 0.76 -9.70 12.29
CA ALA A 149 1.45 -9.29 11.07
C ALA A 149 1.95 -7.84 11.13
N HIS A 150 2.88 -7.54 10.24
CA HIS A 150 3.39 -6.19 9.99
C HIS A 150 3.21 -5.89 8.51
N TYR A 151 2.59 -4.75 8.20
CA TYR A 151 2.48 -4.23 6.85
C TYR A 151 3.32 -2.97 6.69
N ILE A 152 4.07 -2.91 5.60
CA ILE A 152 4.88 -1.75 5.22
C ILE A 152 4.38 -1.22 3.88
N GLU A 153 3.95 0.03 3.90
CA GLU A 153 3.57 0.80 2.71
C GLU A 153 4.68 1.79 2.38
N GLY A 154 5.21 1.69 1.16
CA GLY A 154 6.15 2.65 0.61
C GLY A 154 5.53 3.41 -0.56
N CYS A 155 5.51 4.74 -0.48
CA CYS A 155 5.13 5.61 -1.59
C CYS A 155 6.33 6.48 -1.99
N THR A 156 6.85 6.28 -3.21
CA THR A 156 7.82 7.19 -3.83
C THR A 156 7.27 7.71 -5.16
N ALA A 157 7.23 9.03 -5.31
CA ALA A 157 6.89 9.69 -6.57
C ALA A 157 8.13 10.33 -7.20
N PRO A 158 8.30 10.22 -8.53
CA PRO A 158 9.18 11.10 -9.29
C PRO A 158 8.81 12.57 -9.09
N VAL A 159 9.79 13.46 -9.20
CA VAL A 159 9.57 14.91 -9.09
C VAL A 159 8.79 15.38 -10.32
N TYR A 160 7.48 15.56 -10.18
CA TYR A 160 6.64 16.12 -11.25
C TYR A 160 6.50 17.64 -11.10
N SER A 161 6.20 18.33 -12.20
CA SER A 161 6.09 19.80 -12.26
C SER A 161 4.68 20.36 -12.04
N THR A 162 3.66 19.50 -11.91
CA THR A 162 2.23 19.90 -11.81
C THR A 162 1.58 19.34 -10.55
N ASP A 163 0.64 20.10 -9.94
CA ASP A 163 -0.05 19.67 -8.71
C ASP A 163 -0.72 18.29 -8.89
N SER A 164 -0.43 17.37 -7.97
CA SER A 164 -0.95 15.99 -7.93
C SER A 164 -1.77 15.77 -6.67
N PHE A 165 -2.66 14.76 -6.69
CA PHE A 165 -3.63 14.52 -5.63
C PHE A 165 -3.66 13.06 -5.21
N HIS A 166 -3.41 12.77 -3.93
CA HIS A 166 -3.52 11.45 -3.32
C HIS A 166 -4.62 11.48 -2.25
N SER A 167 -5.61 10.61 -2.39
CA SER A 167 -6.69 10.40 -1.43
C SER A 167 -6.79 8.94 -1.03
N GLY A 168 -6.06 8.55 0.01
CA GLY A 168 -6.03 7.19 0.54
C GLY A 168 -7.15 6.93 1.56
N VAL A 169 -7.74 5.73 1.51
CA VAL A 169 -8.62 5.20 2.55
C VAL A 169 -8.08 3.87 3.02
N ILE A 170 -7.78 3.76 4.32
CA ILE A 170 -7.22 2.55 4.93
C ILE A 170 -8.14 2.08 6.07
N GLU A 171 -8.70 0.90 5.90
CA GLU A 171 -9.59 0.24 6.85
C GLU A 171 -8.89 -0.99 7.43
N ILE A 172 -8.76 -1.05 8.76
CA ILE A 172 -8.12 -2.18 9.44
C ILE A 172 -9.07 -2.72 10.50
N ILE A 173 -9.24 -4.04 10.54
CA ILE A 173 -10.09 -4.72 11.52
C ILE A 173 -9.22 -5.75 12.26
N LEU A 174 -9.04 -5.54 13.55
CA LEU A 174 -8.30 -6.44 14.43
C LEU A 174 -9.27 -7.20 15.31
N LYS A 175 -9.40 -8.52 15.10
CA LYS A 175 -10.20 -9.40 15.96
C LYS A 175 -9.48 -9.66 17.29
N LYS A 176 -10.14 -10.38 18.18
CA LYS A 176 -9.67 -10.67 19.53
C LYS A 176 -8.22 -11.20 19.55
N ASP A 177 -7.42 -10.75 20.50
CA ASP A 177 -6.02 -11.18 20.73
C ASP A 177 -5.08 -10.99 19.52
N SER A 178 -5.49 -10.26 18.47
CA SER A 178 -4.64 -10.02 17.29
C SER A 178 -3.73 -8.82 17.46
N ARG A 179 -2.58 -8.82 16.77
CA ARG A 179 -1.61 -7.72 16.82
C ARG A 179 -1.20 -7.31 15.42
N PHE A 180 -1.30 -6.01 15.12
CA PHE A 180 -0.98 -5.51 13.81
C PHE A 180 -0.21 -4.20 13.85
N ARG A 181 0.83 -4.12 13.01
CA ARG A 181 1.59 -2.91 12.80
C ARG A 181 1.42 -2.44 11.36
N TYR A 182 1.08 -1.17 11.19
CA TYR A 182 1.05 -0.51 9.89
C TYR A 182 2.14 0.55 9.85
N THR A 183 3.13 0.35 8.99
CA THR A 183 4.22 1.31 8.79
C THR A 183 4.07 1.97 7.44
N THR A 184 4.08 3.30 7.42
CA THR A 184 4.17 4.06 6.17
C THR A 184 5.43 4.89 6.15
N ILE A 185 6.12 4.87 5.01
CA ILE A 185 7.19 5.84 4.72
C ILE A 185 6.82 6.51 3.40
N GLN A 186 6.53 7.78 3.52
CA GLN A 186 6.10 8.63 2.42
C GLN A 186 7.16 9.68 2.13
N ASN A 187 7.53 9.82 0.85
CA ASN A 187 8.30 10.95 0.36
C ASN A 187 7.67 11.48 -0.94
N TRP A 188 6.80 12.48 -0.80
CA TRP A 188 6.10 13.08 -1.93
C TRP A 188 6.84 14.30 -2.48
N SER A 189 6.65 14.58 -3.76
CA SER A 189 7.04 15.86 -4.35
C SER A 189 6.27 17.04 -3.72
N ASN A 190 6.88 18.22 -3.69
CA ASN A 190 6.35 19.43 -3.02
C ASN A 190 5.04 20.00 -3.60
N ASN A 191 4.49 19.37 -4.62
CA ASN A 191 3.24 19.70 -5.30
C ASN A 191 2.13 18.66 -5.08
N MET A 192 2.35 17.66 -4.22
CA MET A 192 1.36 16.64 -3.88
C MET A 192 0.43 17.10 -2.75
N TYR A 193 -0.88 17.00 -2.94
CA TYR A 193 -1.85 17.01 -1.84
C TYR A 193 -2.06 15.57 -1.35
N ASN A 194 -1.77 15.32 -0.08
CA ASN A 194 -1.84 14.00 0.53
C ASN A 194 -2.94 13.97 1.60
N LEU A 195 -4.09 13.40 1.26
CA LEU A 195 -5.31 13.46 2.06
C LEU A 195 -5.78 12.05 2.42
N VAL A 196 -5.41 11.56 3.59
CA VAL A 196 -5.56 10.13 3.92
C VAL A 196 -6.46 9.96 5.14
N THR A 197 -7.49 9.13 5.00
CA THR A 197 -8.34 8.68 6.11
C THR A 197 -7.94 7.27 6.49
N GLN A 198 -7.43 7.06 7.70
CA GLN A 198 -7.00 5.75 8.18
C GLN A 198 -7.67 5.42 9.50
N ARG A 199 -8.24 4.22 9.62
CA ARG A 199 -8.95 3.84 10.83
C ARG A 199 -8.88 2.35 11.06
N ALA A 200 -8.55 1.99 12.29
CA ALA A 200 -8.57 0.63 12.79
C ALA A 200 -9.71 0.43 13.79
N VAL A 201 -10.41 -0.69 13.71
CA VAL A 201 -11.31 -1.20 14.76
C VAL A 201 -10.55 -2.28 15.53
N VAL A 202 -10.37 -2.06 16.83
CA VAL A 202 -9.52 -2.88 17.71
C VAL A 202 -10.39 -3.57 18.75
N ASN A 203 -10.53 -4.89 18.63
CA ASN A 203 -11.34 -5.71 19.53
C ASN A 203 -10.57 -6.15 20.80
N GLU A 204 -11.18 -7.01 21.61
CA GLU A 204 -10.67 -7.47 22.91
C GLU A 204 -9.21 -7.92 22.85
N ASN A 205 -8.36 -7.37 23.74
CA ASN A 205 -6.90 -7.60 23.83
C ASN A 205 -6.11 -7.39 22.52
N ALA A 206 -6.72 -6.85 21.48
CA ALA A 206 -6.03 -6.61 20.22
C ALA A 206 -5.16 -5.36 20.31
N THR A 207 -4.06 -5.34 19.54
CA THR A 207 -3.10 -4.24 19.55
C THR A 207 -2.86 -3.71 18.16
N MET A 208 -3.19 -2.44 17.94
CA MET A 208 -2.92 -1.71 16.70
C MET A 208 -1.76 -0.74 16.88
N GLU A 209 -0.76 -0.79 16.00
CA GLU A 209 0.38 0.14 15.98
C GLU A 209 0.46 0.87 14.64
N TRP A 210 0.27 2.18 14.64
CA TRP A 210 0.55 3.05 13.50
C TRP A 210 1.95 3.64 13.61
N LEU A 211 2.77 3.47 12.58
CA LEU A 211 4.09 4.07 12.44
C LEU A 211 4.17 4.85 11.14
N ASP A 212 4.16 6.17 11.21
CA ASP A 212 4.13 7.04 10.05
C ASP A 212 5.40 7.89 9.92
N GLY A 213 6.02 7.86 8.75
CA GLY A 213 7.04 8.81 8.31
C GLY A 213 6.52 9.67 7.16
N ASN A 214 6.24 10.95 7.42
CA ASN A 214 5.67 11.88 6.45
C ASN A 214 6.72 12.90 6.00
N LEU A 215 7.22 12.76 4.77
CA LEU A 215 8.22 13.64 4.17
C LEU A 215 7.68 14.26 2.86
N GLY A 216 8.00 15.55 2.64
CA GLY A 216 7.60 16.28 1.45
C GLY A 216 6.11 16.62 1.42
N SER A 217 5.51 16.65 0.22
CA SER A 217 4.15 17.13 -0.08
C SER A 217 3.95 18.65 -0.03
N LYS A 218 2.92 19.14 -0.73
CA LYS A 218 2.43 20.52 -0.63
C LYS A 218 1.59 20.71 0.62
N LEU A 219 0.78 19.71 0.93
CA LEU A 219 -0.11 19.66 2.08
C LEU A 219 -0.41 18.21 2.42
N THR A 220 -0.26 17.85 3.69
CA THR A 220 -0.65 16.54 4.22
C THR A 220 -1.73 16.72 5.27
N MET A 221 -2.83 15.98 5.12
CA MET A 221 -3.88 15.78 6.14
C MET A 221 -4.07 14.28 6.30
N LYS A 222 -3.59 13.74 7.42
CA LYS A 222 -3.63 12.30 7.72
C LYS A 222 -4.17 12.11 9.13
N TYR A 223 -5.15 11.22 9.28
CA TYR A 223 -5.89 11.03 10.54
C TYR A 223 -5.89 9.56 10.98
N PRO A 224 -4.74 8.96 11.33
CA PRO A 224 -4.72 7.61 11.89
C PRO A 224 -5.54 7.57 13.17
N SER A 225 -6.45 6.62 13.25
CA SER A 225 -7.41 6.49 14.35
C SER A 225 -7.55 5.04 14.78
N CYS A 226 -7.68 4.79 16.09
CA CYS A 226 -8.02 3.48 16.64
C CYS A 226 -9.35 3.58 17.39
N TYR A 227 -10.33 2.78 16.99
CA TYR A 227 -11.56 2.56 17.74
C TYR A 227 -11.35 1.35 18.65
N LEU A 228 -11.08 1.61 19.92
CA LEU A 228 -10.87 0.60 20.95
C LEU A 228 -12.25 0.12 21.44
N VAL A 229 -12.75 -0.99 20.88
CA VAL A 229 -14.14 -1.45 21.08
C VAL A 229 -14.26 -2.68 21.98
N GLY A 230 -13.13 -3.29 22.36
CA GLY A 230 -13.09 -4.43 23.29
C GLY A 230 -12.29 -4.13 24.55
N GLU A 231 -12.54 -4.90 25.60
CA GLU A 231 -11.74 -4.85 26.83
C GLU A 231 -10.27 -5.19 26.53
N GLY A 232 -9.34 -4.43 27.11
CA GLY A 232 -7.90 -4.62 26.85
C GLY A 232 -7.42 -4.23 25.44
N ALA A 233 -8.29 -3.70 24.57
CA ALA A 233 -7.89 -3.16 23.27
C ALA A 233 -6.88 -2.01 23.44
N HIS A 234 -5.80 -2.05 22.67
CA HIS A 234 -4.71 -1.09 22.75
C HIS A 234 -4.38 -0.49 21.37
N GLY A 235 -4.04 0.80 21.35
CA GLY A 235 -3.70 1.53 20.13
C GLY A 235 -2.52 2.46 20.36
N ASP A 236 -1.46 2.28 19.57
CA ASP A 236 -0.28 3.15 19.56
C ASP A 236 -0.18 3.88 18.22
N ILE A 237 0.14 5.17 18.28
CA ILE A 237 0.35 6.01 17.09
C ILE A 237 1.66 6.76 17.27
N MET A 238 2.64 6.46 16.41
CA MET A 238 3.88 7.21 16.29
C MET A 238 3.98 7.83 14.90
N SER A 239 4.04 9.15 14.84
CA SER A 239 4.14 9.89 13.59
C SER A 239 5.32 10.84 13.62
N ILE A 240 6.15 10.79 12.58
CA ILE A 240 7.27 11.69 12.34
C ILE A 240 6.95 12.47 11.07
N ALA A 241 7.04 13.79 11.13
CA ALA A 241 6.79 14.66 9.99
C ALA A 241 7.93 15.67 9.82
N TYR A 242 8.31 15.92 8.57
CA TYR A 242 9.24 16.99 8.20
C TYR A 242 8.58 17.92 7.18
N ALA A 243 8.49 19.20 7.52
CA ALA A 243 7.85 20.25 6.74
C ALA A 243 8.86 21.33 6.32
#